data_AF-A0A2H1ISU9-F1
#
_entry.id   AF-A0A2H1ISU9-F1
#
_cell.length_a   1.000
_cell.length_b   1.000
_cell.length_c   1.000
_cell.angle_alpha   90.00
_cell.angle_beta   90.00
_cell.angle_gamma   90.00
#
_symmetry.space_group_name_H-M   'P 1'
#
loop_
_entity.id
_entity.type
_entity.pdbx_description
1 polymer ?
#
loop_
_entity_poly.entity_id
_entity_poly.type
_entity_poly.pdbx_seq_one_letter_code
_entity_poly.pdbx_strand_id
1 'polypeptide(L)'
;MDRLLLSVPEWFGRPESNAEYVDDARTMETWTVRSDVGEVVGVGTAMMRAVAADVRARGAQLLQVKTLGASSPDPNYDRTRHFYERMGFIPLEETDLWDEATPCLIMVMPLV
;
A
#
# COMPACT_ATOMS: atom_id res chain seq x y z
N MET A 1 11.35 5.85 -15.33
CA MET A 1 10.78 6.22 -14.02
C MET A 1 10.07 7.56 -14.12
N ASP A 2 10.72 8.55 -14.72
CA ASP A 2 10.29 9.95 -14.74
C ASP A 2 8.87 10.18 -15.29
N ARG A 3 8.46 9.45 -16.34
CA ARG A 3 7.12 9.63 -16.94
C ARG A 3 5.95 9.15 -16.05
N LEU A 4 6.22 8.26 -15.09
CA LEU A 4 5.21 7.72 -14.15
C LEU A 4 5.07 8.60 -12.90
N LEU A 5 6.15 9.28 -12.50
CA LEU A 5 6.16 10.14 -11.33
C LEU A 5 5.56 11.53 -11.61
N LEU A 6 5.54 11.93 -12.88
CA LEU A 6 4.91 13.17 -13.32
C LEU A 6 3.39 13.06 -13.53
N SER A 7 2.83 11.84 -13.47
CA SER A 7 1.39 11.60 -13.66
C SER A 7 0.60 11.45 -12.35
N VAL A 8 1.26 11.54 -11.20
CA VAL A 8 0.64 11.47 -9.88
C VAL A 8 0.56 12.87 -9.25
N PRO A 9 -0.42 13.14 -8.36
CA PRO A 9 -0.59 14.45 -7.73
C PRO A 9 0.67 14.96 -7.02
N GLU A 10 0.86 16.28 -6.88
CA GLU A 10 2.08 16.88 -6.28
C GLU A 10 2.36 16.43 -4.83
N TRP A 11 1.34 15.99 -4.10
CA TRP A 11 1.49 15.43 -2.74
C TRP A 11 2.07 14.00 -2.76
N PHE A 12 1.97 13.29 -3.89
CA PHE A 12 2.51 11.95 -4.11
C PHE A 12 3.84 12.05 -4.88
N GLY A 13 4.94 11.92 -4.16
CA GLY A 13 6.27 11.94 -4.77
C GLY A 13 6.72 13.35 -5.12
N ARG A 14 7.11 14.12 -4.10
CA ARG A 14 7.91 15.33 -4.30
C ARG A 14 9.06 15.01 -5.26
N PRO A 15 9.21 15.72 -6.39
CA PRO A 15 10.20 15.36 -7.42
C PRO A 15 11.62 15.16 -6.87
N GLU A 16 12.01 16.00 -5.89
CA GLU A 16 13.26 15.89 -5.15
C GLU A 16 13.37 14.57 -4.37
N SER A 17 12.30 14.17 -3.68
CA SER A 17 12.23 12.92 -2.92
C SER A 17 12.20 11.68 -3.82
N ASN A 18 11.63 11.76 -5.02
CA ASN A 18 11.63 10.65 -5.96
C ASN A 18 13.02 10.38 -6.53
N ALA A 19 13.78 11.43 -6.86
CA ALA A 19 15.15 11.29 -7.35
C ALA A 19 16.05 10.67 -6.28
N GLU A 20 15.91 11.15 -5.03
CA GLU A 20 16.57 10.58 -3.85
C GLU A 20 16.16 9.12 -3.64
N TYR A 21 14.86 8.80 -3.68
CA TYR A 21 14.35 7.43 -3.53
C TYR A 21 14.88 6.47 -4.61
N VAL A 22 15.03 6.92 -5.86
CA VAL A 22 15.58 6.10 -6.94
C VAL A 22 17.07 5.82 -6.75
N ASP A 23 17.83 6.80 -6.26
CA ASP A 23 19.26 6.61 -5.97
C ASP A 23 19.46 5.71 -4.74
N ASP A 24 18.71 5.98 -3.67
CA ASP A 24 18.68 5.16 -2.46
C ASP A 24 18.26 3.72 -2.75
N ALA A 25 17.21 3.50 -3.53
CA ALA A 25 16.78 2.14 -3.89
C ALA A 25 17.86 1.35 -4.68
N ARG A 26 18.87 2.02 -5.26
CA ARG A 26 20.00 1.36 -5.94
C ARG A 26 21.17 1.07 -5.01
N THR A 27 21.34 1.86 -3.95
CA THR A 27 22.51 1.78 -3.06
C THR A 27 22.19 1.11 -1.73
N MET A 28 20.92 1.14 -1.30
CA MET A 28 20.47 0.59 -0.03
C MET A 28 20.39 -0.94 -0.06
N GLU A 29 20.75 -1.53 1.08
CA GLU A 29 20.64 -2.95 1.32
C GLU A 29 19.18 -3.41 1.18
N THR A 30 18.93 -4.26 0.19
CA THR A 30 17.61 -4.83 -0.07
C THR A 30 17.47 -6.18 0.61
N TRP A 31 16.49 -6.28 1.51
CA TRP A 31 16.20 -7.51 2.25
C TRP A 31 15.05 -8.28 1.58
N THR A 32 15.17 -9.61 1.57
CA THR A 32 14.06 -10.51 1.18
C THR A 32 13.65 -11.36 2.36
N VAL A 33 12.35 -11.59 2.52
CA VAL A 33 11.84 -12.53 3.52
C VAL A 33 11.81 -13.91 2.87
N ARG A 34 12.22 -14.94 3.61
CA ARG A 34 12.17 -16.34 3.14
C ARG A 34 11.31 -17.18 4.09
N SER A 35 10.59 -18.16 3.54
CA SER A 35 9.90 -19.18 4.32
C SER A 35 10.90 -20.15 4.96
N ASP A 36 10.42 -20.99 5.89
CA ASP A 36 11.24 -22.03 6.52
C ASP A 36 11.81 -23.05 5.52
N VAL A 37 11.18 -23.17 4.35
CA VAL A 37 11.64 -24.02 3.23
C VAL A 37 12.52 -23.26 2.22
N GLY A 38 12.89 -22.01 2.52
CA GLY A 38 13.88 -21.22 1.76
C GLY A 38 13.32 -20.38 0.60
N GLU A 39 12.02 -20.42 0.35
CA GLU A 39 11.37 -19.66 -0.74
C GLU A 39 11.24 -18.18 -0.41
N VAL A 40 11.50 -17.30 -1.38
CA VAL A 40 11.26 -15.86 -1.20
C VAL A 40 9.76 -15.60 -1.07
N VAL A 41 9.36 -14.96 0.02
CA VAL A 41 7.98 -14.53 0.27
C VAL A 41 7.89 -13.00 0.23
N GLY A 42 6.70 -12.49 -0.09
CA GLY A 42 6.46 -11.06 -0.17
C GLY A 42 6.58 -10.39 1.20
N VAL A 43 7.55 -9.48 1.36
CA VAL A 43 7.76 -8.72 2.62
C VAL A 43 6.49 -7.97 3.05
N GLY A 44 5.76 -7.36 2.12
CA GLY A 44 4.49 -6.69 2.42
C GLY A 44 3.42 -7.63 2.98
N THR A 45 3.32 -8.85 2.43
CA THR A 45 2.41 -9.89 2.96
C THR A 45 2.82 -10.32 4.36
N ALA A 46 4.12 -10.52 4.60
CA ALA A 46 4.64 -10.89 5.92
C ALA A 46 4.38 -9.79 6.97
N MET A 47 4.67 -8.54 6.64
CA MET A 47 4.41 -7.38 7.49
C MET A 47 2.93 -7.23 7.80
N MET A 48 2.06 -7.31 6.79
CA MET A 48 0.61 -7.15 6.99
C MET A 48 0.04 -8.26 7.89
N ARG A 49 0.50 -9.51 7.72
CA ARG A 49 0.11 -10.62 8.61
C ARG A 49 0.58 -10.38 10.04
N ALA A 50 1.82 -9.94 10.23
CA ALA A 50 2.37 -9.65 11.54
C ALA A 50 1.59 -8.54 12.26
N VAL A 51 1.30 -7.43 11.57
CA VAL A 51 0.50 -6.33 12.10
C VAL A 51 -0.90 -6.81 12.48
N ALA A 52 -1.59 -7.51 11.57
CA ALA A 52 -2.94 -8.02 11.82
C ALA A 52 -3.00 -8.98 13.02
N ALA A 53 -1.99 -9.84 13.20
CA ALA A 53 -1.89 -10.72 14.35
C ALA A 53 -1.67 -9.95 15.66
N ASP A 54 -0.72 -8.99 15.67
CA ASP A 54 -0.40 -8.18 16.85
C ASP A 54 -1.59 -7.34 17.30
N VAL A 55 -2.23 -6.61 16.39
CA VAL A 55 -3.35 -5.74 16.77
C VAL A 55 -4.60 -6.52 17.17
N ARG A 56 -4.83 -7.70 16.57
CA ARG A 56 -5.90 -8.62 17.00
C ARG A 56 -5.66 -9.11 18.42
N ALA A 57 -4.42 -9.48 18.78
CA ALA A 57 -4.08 -9.90 20.14
C ALA A 57 -4.28 -8.77 21.17
N ARG A 58 -4.18 -7.50 20.73
CA ARG A 58 -4.46 -6.31 21.56
C ARG A 58 -5.94 -5.91 21.61
N GLY A 59 -6.84 -6.70 21.00
CA GLY A 59 -8.28 -6.48 21.02
C GLY A 59 -8.80 -5.51 19.95
N ALA A 60 -7.99 -5.16 18.93
CA ALA A 60 -8.50 -4.40 17.79
C ALA A 60 -9.51 -5.23 17.00
N GLN A 61 -10.61 -4.59 16.58
CA GLN A 61 -11.69 -5.25 15.83
C GLN A 61 -11.57 -5.04 14.32
N LEU A 62 -10.78 -4.06 13.89
CA LEU A 62 -10.73 -3.62 12.50
C LEU A 62 -9.34 -3.05 12.17
N LEU A 63 -8.86 -3.31 10.96
CA LEU A 63 -7.80 -2.53 10.32
C LEU A 63 -8.37 -1.69 9.19
N GLN A 64 -7.84 -0.49 9.02
CA GLN A 64 -8.20 0.43 7.94
C GLN A 64 -6.96 0.81 7.14
N VAL A 65 -7.09 0.83 5.81
CA VAL A 65 -6.11 1.43 4.90
C VAL A 65 -6.80 2.44 3.99
N LYS A 66 -6.01 3.37 3.45
CA LYS A 66 -6.44 4.37 2.47
C LYS A 66 -5.58 4.23 1.23
N THR A 67 -6.19 4.27 0.05
CA THR A 67 -5.53 4.10 -1.25
C THR A 67 -6.26 4.92 -2.31
N LEU A 68 -5.64 5.17 -3.46
CA LEU A 68 -6.33 5.81 -4.58
C LEU A 68 -7.55 4.99 -5.01
N GLY A 69 -8.66 5.68 -5.17
CA GLY A 69 -9.96 5.15 -5.54
C GLY A 69 -10.04 4.65 -6.97
N ALA A 70 -11.05 3.82 -7.24
CA ALA A 70 -11.26 3.25 -8.56
C ALA A 70 -11.81 4.28 -9.57
N SER A 71 -12.40 5.38 -9.08
CA SER A 71 -12.87 6.47 -9.95
C SER A 71 -11.75 7.26 -10.61
N SER A 72 -10.50 7.11 -10.16
CA SER A 72 -9.30 7.60 -10.83
C SER A 72 -8.41 6.41 -11.25
N PRO A 73 -8.64 5.81 -12.43
CA PRO A 73 -7.93 4.60 -12.85
C PRO A 73 -6.42 4.81 -12.95
N ASP A 74 -5.67 3.99 -12.22
CA ASP A 74 -4.21 3.93 -12.28
C ASP A 74 -3.74 2.47 -12.11
N PRO A 75 -2.99 1.89 -13.07
CA PRO A 75 -2.59 0.48 -13.03
C PRO A 75 -1.74 0.07 -11.81
N ASN A 76 -1.02 0.99 -11.18
CA ASN A 76 -0.24 0.69 -9.96
C ASN A 76 -1.14 0.65 -8.73
N TYR A 77 -2.13 1.55 -8.68
CA TYR A 77 -3.13 1.52 -7.61
C TYR A 77 -4.15 0.39 -7.76
N ASP A 78 -4.42 -0.07 -8.98
CA ASP A 78 -5.16 -1.31 -9.22
C ASP A 78 -4.46 -2.49 -8.52
N ARG A 79 -3.12 -2.60 -8.66
CA ARG A 79 -2.32 -3.63 -7.98
C ARG A 79 -2.32 -3.45 -6.47
N THR A 80 -2.30 -2.20 -6.00
CA THR A 80 -2.34 -1.89 -4.57
C THR A 80 -3.67 -2.32 -3.94
N ARG A 81 -4.80 -1.99 -4.57
CA ARG A 81 -6.13 -2.45 -4.14
C ARG A 81 -6.22 -3.98 -4.17
N HIS A 82 -5.75 -4.60 -5.26
CA HIS A 82 -5.73 -6.05 -5.36
C HIS A 82 -4.88 -6.73 -4.27
N PHE A 83 -3.74 -6.14 -3.89
CA PHE A 83 -2.94 -6.63 -2.76
C PHE A 83 -3.76 -6.62 -1.45
N TYR A 84 -4.45 -5.52 -1.14
CA TYR A 84 -5.27 -5.44 0.07
C TYR A 84 -6.47 -6.38 0.02
N GLU A 85 -7.14 -6.52 -1.12
CA GLU A 85 -8.21 -7.51 -1.33
C GLU A 85 -7.71 -8.94 -1.04
N ARG A 86 -6.52 -9.29 -1.55
CA ARG A 86 -5.88 -10.59 -1.30
C ARG A 86 -5.51 -10.81 0.16
N MET A 87 -5.31 -9.75 0.93
CA MET A 87 -5.07 -9.80 2.37
C MET A 87 -6.37 -9.93 3.19
N GLY A 88 -7.54 -9.72 2.59
CA GLY A 88 -8.85 -9.79 3.25
C GLY A 88 -9.51 -8.45 3.54
N PHE A 89 -8.98 -7.34 2.99
CA PHE A 89 -9.64 -6.05 3.05
C PHE A 89 -10.81 -5.99 2.06
N ILE A 90 -11.86 -5.28 2.45
CA ILE A 90 -13.01 -4.96 1.62
C ILE A 90 -13.08 -3.43 1.42
N PRO A 91 -13.49 -2.94 0.23
CA PRO A 91 -13.75 -1.52 0.04
C PRO A 91 -14.94 -1.08 0.91
N LEU A 92 -14.80 0.04 1.61
CA LEU A 92 -15.86 0.59 2.46
C LEU A 92 -16.52 1.81 1.80
N GLU A 93 -15.72 2.82 1.48
CA GLU A 93 -16.20 4.11 0.97
C GLU A 93 -15.09 4.82 0.21
N GLU A 94 -15.46 5.51 -0.88
CA GLU A 94 -14.58 6.43 -1.60
C GLU A 94 -14.98 7.87 -1.28
N THR A 95 -13.99 8.72 -0.95
CA THR A 95 -14.20 10.07 -0.40
C THR A 95 -13.24 11.06 -1.04
N ASP A 96 -13.54 12.36 -0.97
CA ASP A 96 -12.63 13.44 -1.40
C ASP A 96 -11.66 13.87 -0.29
N LEU A 97 -11.24 12.93 0.57
CA LEU A 97 -10.41 13.23 1.75
C LEU A 97 -9.07 13.89 1.42
N TRP A 98 -8.49 13.58 0.25
CA TRP A 98 -7.22 14.14 -0.20
C TRP A 98 -7.45 15.38 -1.06
N ASP A 99 -8.32 15.28 -2.06
CA ASP A 99 -8.94 16.35 -2.86
C ASP A 99 -9.94 15.73 -3.86
N GLU A 100 -10.69 16.55 -4.61
CA GLU A 100 -11.66 16.10 -5.62
C GLU A 100 -11.02 15.36 -6.81
N ALA A 101 -9.73 15.61 -7.09
CA ALA A 101 -9.01 14.98 -8.19
C ALA A 101 -8.36 13.64 -7.78
N THR A 102 -8.33 13.36 -6.48
CA THR A 102 -7.63 12.24 -5.87
C THR A 102 -8.58 11.48 -4.95
N PRO A 103 -9.52 10.70 -5.52
CA PRO A 103 -10.49 9.96 -4.72
C PRO A 103 -9.77 9.03 -3.74
N CYS A 104 -10.05 9.16 -2.46
CA CYS A 104 -9.48 8.34 -1.41
C CYS A 104 -10.43 7.20 -1.07
N LEU A 105 -10.08 5.98 -1.49
CA LEU A 105 -10.77 4.76 -1.08
C LEU A 105 -10.30 4.31 0.30
N ILE A 106 -11.25 4.22 1.23
CA ILE A 106 -11.09 3.56 2.50
C ILE A 106 -11.41 2.07 2.31
N MET A 107 -10.47 1.20 2.70
CA MET A 107 -10.69 -0.24 2.77
C MET A 107 -10.52 -0.72 4.21
N VAL A 108 -11.30 -1.72 4.61
CA VAL A 108 -11.31 -2.24 5.97
C VAL A 108 -11.16 -3.76 6.00
N MET A 109 -10.47 -4.29 7.02
CA MET A 109 -10.36 -5.72 7.28
C MET A 109 -10.85 -6.02 8.69
N PRO A 110 -11.96 -6.76 8.84
CA PRO A 110 -12.40 -7.26 10.15
C PRO A 110 -11.33 -8.16 10.78
N LEU A 111 -11.07 -7.94 12.06
CA LEU A 111 -10.15 -8.74 12.88
C LEU A 111 -10.87 -9.64 13.87
N VAL A 112 -12.19 -9.80 13.72
CA VAL A 112 -12.96 -10.78 14.48
C VAL A 112 -12.73 -12.21 13.99
#